data_AF-A0A3M1NZ39-F1
#
_entry.id   AF-A0A3M1NZ39-F1
#
_cell.length_a   1.000
_cell.length_b   1.000
_cell.length_c   1.000
_cell.angle_alpha   90.00
_cell.angle_beta   90.00
_cell.angle_gamma   90.00
#
_symmetry.space_group_name_H-M   'P 1'
#
loop_
_entity.id
_entity.type
_entity.pdbx_description
1 polymer ?
#
loop_
_entity_poly.entity_id
_entity_poly.type
_entity_poly.pdbx_seq_one_letter_code
_entity_poly.pdbx_strand_id
1 'polypeptide(L)'
;HIPNPTEQIVVIKNWGNITFLVKKRPFTPSEARQIYQFCQKRFFTPIMMPPITSQKEELSPESPNEELTRYLQMIFSRERAQFYRSYSFNIQPATDEKPYFSQFLRWKQIPQLMSAFGTFQLPFFELGYWIILLTLLQVIIISFLCIILPLFRLKGSGSKRFAFMYFSGIGIGFMFIEIVLIQRFIFYFGNPIYAAAITLSGILIFSGVGSYLSSRVSVTRVLLRRFLLSVGTVCVVYSLFLPLLLKSTIAFPISIKAIISTMVLAFPGILMGFPFPLGIRYLSIDREWQIPWAWGINGCFSVISAVLAALLAVEIGFRGVLLAAALAYTGASLATVHQPSD
;
A
#
# COMPACT_ATOMS: atom_id res chain seq x y z
N HIS A 1 0.65 24.36 12.70
CA HIS A 1 0.90 25.14 11.48
C HIS A 1 2.13 26.00 11.73
N ILE A 2 3.15 25.95 10.87
CA ILE A 2 4.35 26.80 11.00
C ILE A 2 4.14 28.01 10.06
N PRO A 3 4.15 29.26 10.56
CA PRO A 3 3.79 30.43 9.75
C PRO A 3 4.80 30.73 8.62
N ASN A 4 6.10 30.58 8.88
CA ASN A 4 7.18 30.72 7.88
C ASN A 4 8.17 29.54 7.98
N PRO A 5 7.93 28.42 7.25
CA PRO A 5 8.85 27.29 7.26
C PRO A 5 10.22 27.63 6.64
N THR A 6 10.27 28.65 5.78
CA THR A 6 11.49 29.09 5.08
C THR A 6 12.54 29.70 6.02
N GLU A 7 12.13 30.23 7.18
CA GLU A 7 13.05 30.77 8.19
C GLU A 7 13.60 29.69 9.13
N GLN A 8 13.02 28.50 9.11
CA GLN A 8 13.35 27.36 9.96
C GLN A 8 14.20 26.31 9.25
N ILE A 9 14.47 26.52 7.96
CA ILE A 9 15.17 25.59 7.09
C ILE A 9 16.32 26.34 6.41
N VAL A 10 17.50 25.75 6.47
CA VAL A 10 18.66 26.16 5.68
C VAL A 10 19.06 24.99 4.78
N VAL A 11 19.30 25.27 3.51
CA VAL A 11 19.72 24.27 2.51
C VAL A 11 21.06 24.66 1.94
N ILE A 12 22.04 23.78 2.11
CA ILE A 12 23.41 23.95 1.60
C ILE A 12 23.75 22.78 0.68
N LYS A 13 24.50 23.04 -0.39
CA LYS A 13 24.95 22.05 -1.36
C LYS A 13 26.47 22.01 -1.39
N ASN A 14 27.01 20.80 -1.44
CA ASN A 14 28.39 20.57 -1.84
C ASN A 14 28.41 19.78 -3.16
N TRP A 15 29.60 19.35 -3.59
CA TRP A 15 29.76 18.64 -4.87
C TRP A 15 28.96 17.33 -4.99
N GLY A 16 28.61 16.65 -3.89
CA GLY A 16 27.93 15.35 -3.93
C GLY A 16 26.58 15.31 -3.20
N ASN A 17 26.29 16.26 -2.31
CA ASN A 17 25.20 16.19 -1.36
C ASN A 17 24.47 17.53 -1.22
N ILE A 18 23.16 17.45 -0.96
CA ILE A 18 22.34 18.54 -0.47
C ILE A 18 22.05 18.26 1.00
N THR A 19 22.38 19.21 1.88
CA THR A 19 22.14 19.10 3.33
C THR A 19 21.04 20.07 3.74
N PHE A 20 20.05 19.54 4.45
CA PHE A 20 18.96 20.30 5.05
C PHE A 20 19.22 20.45 6.55
N LEU A 21 19.34 21.69 7.02
CA LEU A 21 19.38 22.03 8.43
C LEU A 21 18.00 22.53 8.84
N VAL A 22 17.36 21.84 9.77
CA VAL A 22 15.99 22.13 10.21
C VAL A 22 15.97 22.41 11.70
N LYS A 23 15.38 23.53 12.10
CA LYS A 23 15.30 23.97 13.50
C LYS A 23 13.85 24.28 13.87
N LYS A 24 13.43 23.93 15.10
CA LYS A 24 12.06 24.21 15.60
C LYS A 24 11.75 25.71 15.69
N ARG A 25 12.78 26.54 15.82
CA ARG A 25 12.70 28.02 15.89
C ARG A 25 13.40 28.59 14.66
N PRO A 26 13.00 29.78 14.19
CA PRO A 26 13.73 30.49 13.13
C PRO A 26 15.22 30.58 13.43
N PHE A 27 16.04 30.47 12.39
CA PHE A 27 17.47 30.75 12.49
C PHE A 27 17.67 32.24 12.78
N THR A 28 18.51 32.54 13.76
CA THR A 28 18.89 33.92 14.10
C THR A 28 19.84 34.49 13.05
N PRO A 29 19.90 35.83 12.87
CA PRO A 29 20.85 36.45 11.95
C PRO A 29 22.33 36.13 12.27
N SER A 30 22.66 35.88 13.53
CA SER A 30 24.00 35.40 13.95
C SER A 30 24.27 33.98 13.47
N GLU A 31 23.30 33.07 13.60
CA GLU A 31 23.44 31.69 13.12
C GLU A 31 23.53 31.65 11.59
N ALA A 32 22.71 32.44 10.89
CA ALA A 32 22.77 32.54 9.42
C ALA A 32 24.15 33.01 8.94
N ARG A 33 24.77 33.99 9.64
CA ARG A 33 26.14 34.44 9.35
C ARG A 33 27.19 33.35 9.60
N GLN A 34 27.08 32.60 10.69
CA GLN A 34 28.00 31.48 10.96
C GLN A 34 27.90 30.40 9.88
N ILE A 35 26.68 30.07 9.44
CA ILE A 35 26.46 29.10 8.37
C ILE A 35 27.03 29.62 7.05
N TYR A 36 26.84 30.90 6.74
CA TYR A 36 27.39 31.52 5.54
C TYR A 36 28.92 31.49 5.52
N GLN A 37 29.57 31.87 6.62
CA GLN A 37 31.03 31.77 6.77
C GLN A 37 31.54 30.33 6.65
N PHE A 38 30.80 29.37 7.22
CA PHE A 38 31.10 27.95 7.05
C PHE A 38 31.03 27.52 5.58
N CYS A 39 30.00 27.98 4.84
CA CYS A 39 29.85 27.71 3.42
C CYS A 39 31.02 28.29 2.62
N GLN A 40 31.41 29.56 2.86
CA GLN A 40 32.55 30.18 2.21
C GLN A 40 33.85 29.40 2.48
N LYS A 41 34.13 29.05 3.74
CA LYS A 41 35.36 28.33 4.13
C LYS A 41 35.46 26.93 3.49
N ARG A 42 34.33 26.31 3.18
CA ARG A 42 34.25 24.94 2.65
C ARG A 42 33.87 24.89 1.16
N PHE A 43 33.74 26.04 0.50
CA PHE A 43 33.25 26.14 -0.88
C PHE A 43 31.89 25.45 -1.09
N PHE A 44 31.00 25.56 -0.10
CA PHE A 44 29.62 25.08 -0.23
C PHE A 44 28.72 26.18 -0.76
N THR A 45 27.72 25.80 -1.55
CA THR A 45 26.75 26.72 -2.12
C THR A 45 25.50 26.77 -1.25
N PRO A 46 25.17 27.91 -0.64
CA PRO A 46 23.88 28.08 0.01
C PRO A 46 22.78 28.16 -1.06
N ILE A 47 21.76 27.30 -0.96
CA ILE A 47 20.61 27.30 -1.87
C ILE A 47 19.46 28.10 -1.27
N MET A 48 19.20 27.92 0.03
CA MET A 48 18.10 28.55 0.73
C MET A 48 18.54 28.90 2.15
N MET A 49 18.47 30.18 2.52
CA MET A 49 18.81 30.67 3.85
C MET A 49 17.94 31.87 4.24
N PRO A 50 17.72 32.12 5.53
CA PRO A 50 17.14 33.36 5.99
C PRO A 50 17.99 34.57 5.55
N PRO A 51 17.37 35.73 5.32
CA PRO A 51 18.09 36.93 4.93
C PRO A 51 19.09 37.36 6.01
N ILE A 52 20.33 37.59 5.59
CA ILE A 52 21.38 38.16 6.44
C ILE A 52 21.26 39.68 6.30
N THR A 53 20.84 40.37 7.37
CA THR A 53 20.63 41.82 7.33
C THR A 53 21.93 42.55 6.94
N SER A 54 21.78 43.53 6.04
CA SER A 54 22.72 44.62 5.71
C SER A 54 23.83 44.43 4.67
N GLN A 55 23.73 43.46 3.77
CA GLN A 55 24.37 43.58 2.46
C GLN A 55 23.54 42.81 1.43
N LYS A 56 23.11 43.51 0.37
CA LYS A 56 22.85 42.90 -0.93
C LYS A 56 24.20 42.38 -1.45
N GLU A 57 24.80 41.40 -0.78
CA GLU A 57 25.72 40.52 -1.48
C GLU A 57 24.81 39.67 -2.34
N GLU A 58 24.66 40.14 -3.59
CA GLU A 58 24.11 39.38 -4.69
C GLU A 58 24.66 37.96 -4.57
N LEU A 59 23.81 37.03 -4.12
CA LEU A 59 23.98 35.63 -4.50
C LEU A 59 24.13 35.69 -6.01
N SER A 60 25.35 35.45 -6.50
CA SER A 60 25.74 35.74 -7.88
C SER A 60 24.64 35.25 -8.84
N PRO A 61 24.13 36.11 -9.74
CA PRO A 61 22.96 35.80 -10.59
C PRO A 61 23.14 34.63 -11.56
N GLU A 62 24.32 34.01 -11.61
CA GLU A 62 24.66 32.90 -12.51
C GLU A 62 24.91 31.60 -11.73
N SER A 63 24.10 31.34 -10.69
CA SER A 63 24.17 30.09 -9.95
C SER A 63 23.46 28.98 -10.73
N PRO A 64 24.12 27.85 -11.08
CA PRO A 64 23.48 26.66 -11.69
C PRO A 64 22.42 25.98 -10.79
N ASN A 65 21.95 26.65 -9.72
CA ASN A 65 20.96 26.16 -8.77
C ASN A 65 19.68 27.01 -8.73
N GLU A 66 19.48 28.01 -9.61
CA GLU A 66 18.25 28.83 -9.62
C GLU A 66 16.98 27.98 -9.70
N GLU A 67 16.98 26.93 -10.53
CA GLU A 67 15.84 26.03 -10.63
C GLU A 67 15.59 25.27 -9.33
N LEU A 68 16.64 24.78 -8.67
CA LEU A 68 16.53 24.06 -7.41
C LEU A 68 16.01 24.98 -6.29
N THR A 69 16.51 26.21 -6.22
CA THR A 69 16.01 27.23 -5.30
C THR A 69 14.54 27.53 -5.55
N ARG A 70 14.14 27.71 -6.81
CA ARG A 70 12.74 27.93 -7.22
C ARG A 70 11.85 26.74 -6.81
N TYR A 71 12.28 25.51 -7.07
CA TYR A 71 11.51 24.32 -6.68
C TYR A 71 11.36 24.19 -5.17
N LEU A 72 12.42 24.45 -4.40
CA LEU A 72 12.34 24.47 -2.94
C LEU A 72 11.35 25.53 -2.44
N GLN A 73 11.40 26.75 -3.00
CA GLN A 73 10.43 27.79 -2.66
C GLN A 73 8.99 27.38 -2.98
N MET A 74 8.74 26.73 -4.13
CA MET A 74 7.42 26.21 -4.50
C MET A 74 6.94 25.10 -3.57
N ILE A 75 7.83 24.22 -3.09
CA ILE A 75 7.48 23.15 -2.13
C ILE A 75 7.02 23.73 -0.78
N PHE A 76 7.62 24.83 -0.35
CA PHE A 76 7.29 25.51 0.91
C PHE A 76 6.19 26.58 0.77
N SER A 77 5.75 26.89 -0.45
CA SER A 77 4.70 27.89 -0.71
C SER A 77 3.29 27.34 -0.46
N ARG A 78 2.29 28.23 -0.46
CA ARG A 78 0.87 27.86 -0.42
C ARG A 78 0.43 27.12 -1.69
N GLU A 79 1.15 27.30 -2.79
CA GLU A 79 0.87 26.71 -4.11
C GLU A 79 1.49 25.33 -4.31
N ARG A 80 2.14 24.77 -3.27
CA ARG A 80 2.78 23.44 -3.33
C ARG A 80 1.89 22.35 -3.91
N ALA A 81 0.57 22.40 -3.67
CA ALA A 81 -0.36 21.40 -4.20
C ALA A 81 -0.49 21.46 -5.72
N GLN A 82 -0.43 22.66 -6.31
CA GLN A 82 -0.41 22.84 -7.76
C GLN A 82 0.93 22.40 -8.32
N PHE A 83 2.04 22.78 -7.66
CA PHE A 83 3.38 22.34 -8.05
C PHE A 83 3.51 20.82 -8.05
N TYR A 84 2.99 20.16 -7.02
CA TYR A 84 2.92 18.69 -6.98
C TYR A 84 2.14 18.15 -8.18
N ARG A 85 1.05 18.78 -8.64
CA ARG A 85 0.31 18.24 -9.79
C ARG A 85 1.00 18.48 -11.13
N SER A 86 1.65 19.62 -11.32
CA SER A 86 2.30 19.99 -12.58
C SER A 86 3.69 19.37 -12.78
N TYR A 87 4.41 19.08 -11.70
CA TYR A 87 5.78 18.56 -11.80
C TYR A 87 5.83 17.18 -12.45
N SER A 88 6.95 16.87 -13.12
CA SER A 88 7.00 15.68 -13.94
C SER A 88 7.08 14.36 -13.15
N PHE A 89 7.70 14.44 -11.99
CA PHE A 89 7.85 13.32 -11.07
C PHE A 89 6.93 13.47 -9.87
N ASN A 90 6.54 12.36 -9.25
CA ASN A 90 5.88 12.38 -7.96
C ASN A 90 6.84 12.87 -6.87
N ILE A 91 6.59 14.10 -6.41
CA ILE A 91 7.34 14.77 -5.34
C ILE A 91 6.47 15.00 -4.10
N GLN A 92 5.31 14.33 -4.04
CA GLN A 92 4.42 14.44 -2.90
C GLN A 92 5.08 13.77 -1.68
N PRO A 93 5.01 14.38 -0.49
CA PRO A 93 5.55 13.77 0.72
C PRO A 93 4.91 12.40 0.99
N ALA A 94 5.74 11.41 1.32
CA ALA A 94 5.27 10.11 1.77
C ALA A 94 4.47 10.25 3.08
N THR A 95 3.51 9.34 3.28
CA THR A 95 2.66 9.32 4.47
C THR A 95 2.64 7.90 5.05
N ASP A 96 2.20 7.75 6.29
CA ASP A 96 2.02 6.42 6.91
C ASP A 96 1.03 5.52 6.12
N GLU A 97 0.15 6.12 5.31
CA GLU A 97 -0.79 5.41 4.44
C GLU A 97 -0.18 4.98 3.10
N LYS A 98 0.84 5.70 2.65
CA LYS A 98 1.57 5.46 1.38
C LYS A 98 3.06 5.78 1.62
N PRO A 99 3.80 4.87 2.30
CA PRO A 99 5.16 5.14 2.79
C PRO A 99 6.25 4.88 1.73
N TYR A 100 5.98 5.23 0.48
CA TYR A 100 6.87 4.95 -0.67
C TYR A 100 7.59 6.21 -1.10
N PHE A 101 8.66 6.56 -0.39
CA PHE A 101 9.44 7.79 -0.60
C PHE A 101 10.22 7.81 -1.93
N SER A 102 10.61 6.64 -2.42
CA SER A 102 11.34 6.48 -3.68
C SER A 102 10.43 6.28 -4.90
N GLN A 103 9.13 6.61 -4.81
CA GLN A 103 8.21 6.45 -5.93
C GLN A 103 8.00 7.79 -6.63
N PHE A 104 8.77 8.01 -7.69
CA PHE A 104 8.82 9.22 -8.50
C PHE A 104 8.04 9.10 -9.82
N LEU A 105 7.78 7.89 -10.33
CA LEU A 105 7.11 7.73 -11.63
C LEU A 105 5.62 8.10 -11.59
N ARG A 106 5.17 8.78 -12.65
CA ARG A 106 3.75 9.00 -12.93
C ARG A 106 3.37 8.34 -14.23
N TRP A 107 2.39 7.44 -14.18
CA TRP A 107 1.86 6.75 -15.37
C TRP A 107 1.50 7.69 -16.51
N LYS A 108 0.83 8.82 -16.20
CA LYS A 108 0.40 9.80 -17.20
C LYS A 108 1.55 10.49 -17.93
N GLN A 109 2.77 10.44 -17.38
CA GLN A 109 3.92 11.15 -17.89
C GLN A 109 4.98 10.23 -18.51
N ILE A 110 4.74 8.91 -18.49
CA ILE A 110 5.62 7.96 -19.16
C ILE A 110 5.90 8.38 -20.60
N PRO A 111 4.91 8.72 -21.46
CA PRO A 111 5.18 9.13 -22.85
C PRO A 111 6.16 10.30 -22.96
N GLN A 112 6.00 11.32 -22.11
CA GLN A 112 6.87 12.50 -22.08
C GLN A 112 8.29 12.14 -21.60
N LEU A 113 8.40 11.28 -20.59
CA LEU A 113 9.69 10.76 -20.13
C LEU A 113 10.38 9.92 -21.20
N MET A 114 9.64 9.11 -21.98
CA MET A 114 10.22 8.35 -23.10
C MET A 114 10.79 9.30 -24.16
N SER A 115 10.08 10.39 -24.47
CA SER A 115 10.56 11.38 -25.44
C SER A 115 11.76 12.18 -24.95
N ALA A 116 11.88 12.43 -23.64
CA ALA A 116 12.94 13.26 -23.06
C ALA A 116 14.24 12.47 -22.80
N PHE A 117 14.14 11.24 -22.30
CA PHE A 117 15.29 10.43 -21.85
C PHE A 117 15.53 9.17 -22.70
N GLY A 118 14.61 8.85 -23.61
CA GLY A 118 14.66 7.62 -24.41
C GLY A 118 14.10 6.40 -23.68
N THR A 119 13.52 5.47 -24.45
CA THR A 119 12.83 4.27 -23.94
C THR A 119 13.71 3.39 -23.05
N PHE A 120 15.01 3.32 -23.33
CA PHE A 120 15.94 2.44 -22.62
C PHE A 120 16.28 2.93 -21.20
N GLN A 121 16.13 4.23 -20.91
CA GLN A 121 16.47 4.80 -19.61
C GLN A 121 15.32 4.73 -18.60
N LEU A 122 14.08 4.51 -19.06
CA LEU A 122 12.86 4.48 -18.22
C LEU A 122 12.90 3.48 -17.07
N PRO A 123 13.38 2.23 -17.24
CA PRO A 123 13.44 1.28 -16.13
C PRO A 123 14.37 1.75 -15.02
N PHE A 124 15.44 2.49 -15.35
CA PHE A 124 16.43 2.96 -14.38
C PHE A 124 15.92 4.06 -13.45
N PHE A 125 14.87 4.80 -13.84
CA PHE A 125 14.24 5.78 -12.95
C PHE A 125 13.42 5.13 -11.81
N GLU A 126 12.89 3.90 -12.01
CA GLU A 126 12.03 3.20 -11.04
C GLU A 126 12.12 1.67 -11.16
N LEU A 127 13.33 1.11 -11.01
CA LEU A 127 13.53 -0.34 -11.19
C LEU A 127 12.59 -1.17 -10.31
N GLY A 128 12.36 -0.74 -9.06
CA GLY A 128 11.48 -1.45 -8.13
C GLY A 128 10.05 -1.58 -8.63
N TYR A 129 9.49 -0.52 -9.23
CA TYR A 129 8.13 -0.54 -9.75
C TYR A 129 7.98 -1.49 -10.94
N TRP A 130 8.93 -1.45 -11.87
CA TRP A 130 8.95 -2.35 -13.03
C TRP A 130 9.15 -3.81 -12.64
N ILE A 131 10.00 -4.08 -11.65
CA ILE A 131 10.18 -5.43 -11.11
C ILE A 131 8.84 -5.96 -10.61
N ILE A 132 8.11 -5.21 -9.79
CA ILE A 132 6.80 -5.64 -9.26
C ILE A 132 5.80 -5.90 -10.41
N LEU A 133 5.77 -5.04 -11.43
CA LEU A 133 4.88 -5.20 -12.58
C LEU A 133 5.22 -6.45 -13.41
N LEU A 134 6.51 -6.70 -13.67
CA LEU A 134 6.97 -7.89 -14.37
C LEU A 134 6.72 -9.16 -13.55
N THR A 135 6.93 -9.11 -12.24
CA THR A 135 6.58 -10.20 -11.33
C THR A 135 5.09 -10.48 -11.37
N LEU A 136 4.23 -9.45 -11.39
CA LEU A 136 2.78 -9.62 -11.51
C LEU A 136 2.42 -10.34 -12.83
N LEU A 137 3.01 -9.93 -13.95
CA LEU A 137 2.80 -10.58 -15.25
C LEU A 137 3.24 -12.05 -15.24
N GLN A 138 4.44 -12.33 -14.71
CA GLN A 138 4.97 -13.68 -14.58
C GLN A 138 4.05 -14.55 -13.71
N VAL A 139 3.61 -14.02 -12.56
CA VAL A 139 2.72 -14.73 -11.64
C VAL A 139 1.36 -15.01 -12.28
N ILE A 140 0.79 -14.07 -13.05
CA ILE A 140 -0.47 -14.30 -13.79
C ILE A 140 -0.29 -15.45 -14.79
N ILE A 141 0.78 -15.41 -15.59
CA ILE A 141 1.06 -16.44 -16.61
C ILE A 141 1.27 -17.80 -15.93
N ILE A 142 2.16 -17.88 -14.95
CA ILE A 142 2.48 -19.13 -14.25
C ILE A 142 1.24 -19.67 -13.51
N SER A 143 0.50 -18.84 -12.79
CA SER A 143 -0.70 -19.29 -12.07
C SER A 143 -1.77 -19.79 -13.05
N PHE A 144 -1.95 -19.13 -14.19
CA PHE A 144 -2.87 -19.60 -15.23
C PHE A 144 -2.41 -20.95 -15.81
N LEU A 145 -1.15 -21.07 -16.21
CA LEU A 145 -0.61 -22.28 -16.84
C LEU A 145 -0.55 -23.48 -15.88
N CYS A 146 -0.20 -23.26 -14.61
CA CYS A 146 -0.02 -24.33 -13.64
C CYS A 146 -1.30 -24.70 -12.89
N ILE A 147 -2.24 -23.75 -12.70
CA ILE A 147 -3.45 -23.98 -11.88
C ILE A 147 -4.71 -24.07 -12.75
N ILE A 148 -4.96 -23.08 -13.61
CA ILE A 148 -6.22 -23.01 -14.36
C ILE A 148 -6.21 -23.92 -15.60
N LEU A 149 -5.11 -23.92 -16.36
CA LEU A 149 -4.97 -24.72 -17.58
C LEU A 149 -5.26 -26.22 -17.39
N PRO A 150 -4.72 -26.92 -16.36
CA PRO A 150 -5.02 -28.34 -16.17
C PRO A 150 -6.49 -28.61 -15.81
N LEU A 151 -7.19 -27.65 -15.19
CA LEU A 151 -8.60 -27.81 -14.81
C LEU A 151 -9.53 -27.87 -16.03
N PHE A 152 -9.14 -27.33 -17.18
CA PHE A 152 -9.94 -27.47 -18.41
C PHE A 152 -10.04 -28.92 -18.91
N ARG A 153 -9.15 -29.82 -18.46
CA ARG A 153 -9.25 -31.26 -18.75
C ARG A 153 -10.34 -31.96 -17.94
N LEU A 154 -10.84 -31.32 -16.87
CA LEU A 154 -11.93 -31.87 -16.06
C LEU A 154 -13.27 -31.65 -16.77
N LYS A 155 -14.00 -32.74 -16.99
CA LYS A 155 -15.36 -32.71 -17.52
C LYS A 155 -16.30 -32.11 -16.48
N GLY A 156 -17.19 -31.22 -16.90
CA GLY A 156 -18.20 -30.62 -16.04
C GLY A 156 -19.24 -29.88 -16.87
N SER A 157 -20.51 -30.15 -16.59
CA SER A 157 -21.65 -29.53 -17.26
C SER A 157 -22.26 -28.44 -16.37
N GLY A 158 -22.30 -27.20 -16.86
CA GLY A 158 -23.00 -26.09 -16.21
C GLY A 158 -22.14 -24.84 -15.99
N SER A 159 -22.77 -23.80 -15.44
CA SER A 159 -22.14 -22.50 -15.24
C SER A 159 -21.17 -22.50 -14.04
N LYS A 160 -19.92 -22.12 -14.29
CA LYS A 160 -18.86 -21.96 -13.27
C LYS A 160 -18.88 -20.58 -12.61
N ARG A 161 -19.89 -19.75 -12.90
CA ARG A 161 -19.95 -18.33 -12.50
C ARG A 161 -19.92 -18.13 -10.99
N PHE A 162 -20.64 -18.97 -10.24
CA PHE A 162 -20.61 -18.92 -8.77
C PHE A 162 -19.20 -19.22 -8.25
N ALA A 163 -18.62 -20.36 -8.64
CA ALA A 163 -17.28 -20.74 -8.21
C ALA A 163 -16.25 -19.64 -8.55
N PHE A 164 -16.33 -19.08 -9.76
CA PHE A 164 -15.45 -17.99 -10.16
C PHE A 164 -15.62 -16.73 -9.31
N MET A 165 -16.82 -16.14 -9.26
CA MET A 165 -17.05 -14.87 -8.56
C MET A 165 -16.83 -15.00 -7.04
N TYR A 166 -17.27 -16.11 -6.45
CA TYR A 166 -17.15 -16.34 -5.02
C TYR A 166 -15.70 -16.60 -4.59
N PHE A 167 -15.04 -17.59 -5.20
CA PHE A 167 -13.71 -18.03 -4.74
C PHE A 167 -12.57 -17.10 -5.15
N SER A 168 -12.72 -16.37 -6.27
CA SER A 168 -11.79 -15.28 -6.61
C SER A 168 -11.93 -14.12 -5.64
N GLY A 169 -13.15 -13.67 -5.35
CA GLY A 169 -13.39 -12.52 -4.47
C GLY A 169 -12.88 -12.76 -3.04
N ILE A 170 -13.11 -13.94 -2.47
CA ILE A 170 -12.54 -14.27 -1.14
C ILE A 170 -11.02 -14.42 -1.17
N GLY A 171 -10.43 -14.96 -2.26
CA GLY A 171 -8.98 -15.10 -2.39
C GLY A 171 -8.27 -13.75 -2.50
N ILE A 172 -8.80 -12.87 -3.37
CA ILE A 172 -8.32 -11.49 -3.51
C ILE A 172 -8.44 -10.75 -2.18
N GLY A 173 -9.63 -10.78 -1.58
CA GLY A 173 -9.91 -10.06 -0.34
C GLY A 173 -9.02 -10.53 0.81
N PHE A 174 -8.82 -11.84 0.97
CA PHE A 174 -7.99 -12.40 2.02
C PHE A 174 -6.55 -11.91 1.92
N MET A 175 -5.93 -12.03 0.75
CA MET A 175 -4.53 -11.65 0.54
C MET A 175 -4.32 -10.14 0.67
N PHE A 176 -5.27 -9.33 0.23
CA PHE A 176 -5.20 -7.88 0.40
C PHE A 176 -5.21 -7.47 1.88
N ILE A 177 -6.11 -8.07 2.67
CA ILE A 177 -6.18 -7.81 4.12
C ILE A 177 -4.88 -8.24 4.79
N GLU A 178 -4.43 -9.47 4.54
CA GLU A 178 -3.22 -10.03 5.13
C GLU A 178 -1.99 -9.16 4.85
N ILE A 179 -1.76 -8.78 3.59
CA ILE A 179 -0.60 -7.98 3.21
C ILE A 179 -0.64 -6.58 3.81
N VAL A 180 -1.81 -5.93 3.83
CA VAL A 180 -1.93 -4.62 4.47
C VAL A 180 -1.64 -4.70 5.97
N LEU A 181 -2.11 -5.75 6.64
CA LEU A 181 -1.86 -5.95 8.06
C LEU A 181 -0.37 -6.19 8.34
N ILE A 182 0.31 -7.02 7.53
CA ILE A 182 1.76 -7.19 7.61
C ILE A 182 2.45 -5.83 7.48
N GLN A 183 2.12 -5.05 6.44
CA GLN A 183 2.76 -3.75 6.19
C GLN A 183 2.54 -2.75 7.32
N ARG A 184 1.33 -2.66 7.88
CA ARG A 184 1.07 -1.79 9.03
C ARG A 184 1.79 -2.25 10.30
N PHE A 185 1.89 -3.57 10.50
CA PHE A 185 2.61 -4.11 11.64
C PHE A 185 4.13 -3.97 11.50
N ILE A 186 4.69 -3.89 10.29
CA ILE A 186 6.10 -3.52 10.08
C ILE A 186 6.39 -2.16 10.73
N PHE A 187 5.54 -1.15 10.49
CA PHE A 187 5.67 0.16 11.16
C PHE A 187 5.44 0.09 12.66
N TYR A 188 4.46 -0.70 13.10
CA TYR A 188 4.10 -0.79 14.52
C TYR A 188 5.18 -1.46 15.38
N PHE A 189 5.78 -2.54 14.87
CA PHE A 189 6.82 -3.29 15.55
C PHE A 189 8.23 -2.74 15.28
N GLY A 190 8.42 -2.04 14.17
CA GLY A 190 9.75 -1.62 13.70
C GLY A 190 10.63 -2.77 13.22
N ASN A 191 10.06 -3.99 13.09
CA ASN A 191 10.77 -5.18 12.66
C ASN A 191 9.87 -6.05 11.76
N PRO A 192 10.29 -6.32 10.51
CA PRO A 192 9.47 -7.06 9.56
C PRO A 192 9.29 -8.54 9.89
N ILE A 193 10.25 -9.14 10.60
CA ILE A 193 10.18 -10.55 11.00
C ILE A 193 9.04 -10.75 12.00
N TYR A 194 8.97 -9.89 13.03
CA TYR A 194 7.89 -9.97 14.02
C TYR A 194 6.52 -9.65 13.41
N ALA A 195 6.45 -8.64 12.55
CA ALA A 195 5.22 -8.27 11.87
C ALA A 195 4.66 -9.43 11.03
N ALA A 196 5.50 -10.06 10.20
CA ALA A 196 5.10 -11.20 9.39
C ALA A 196 4.72 -12.40 10.25
N ALA A 197 5.54 -12.77 11.24
CA ALA A 197 5.29 -13.94 12.09
C ALA A 197 3.96 -13.83 12.84
N ILE A 198 3.71 -12.69 13.52
CA ILE A 198 2.47 -12.48 14.28
C ILE A 198 1.26 -12.41 13.34
N THR A 199 1.37 -11.72 12.21
CA THR A 199 0.25 -11.59 11.26
C THR A 199 -0.15 -12.93 10.67
N LEU A 200 0.83 -13.66 10.11
CA LEU A 200 0.58 -14.96 9.48
C LEU A 200 0.06 -15.97 10.49
N SER A 201 0.74 -16.13 11.64
CA SER A 201 0.28 -17.06 12.67
C SER A 201 -1.10 -16.69 13.21
N GLY A 202 -1.35 -15.40 13.49
CA GLY A 202 -2.65 -14.93 13.98
C GLY A 202 -3.77 -15.19 12.97
N ILE A 203 -3.63 -14.72 11.73
CA ILE A 203 -4.65 -14.91 10.69
C ILE A 203 -4.89 -16.41 10.45
N LEU A 204 -3.84 -17.24 10.36
CA LEU A 204 -3.99 -18.68 10.13
C LEU A 204 -4.68 -19.40 11.30
N ILE A 205 -4.29 -19.11 12.55
CA ILE A 205 -4.92 -19.71 13.73
C ILE A 205 -6.40 -19.31 13.79
N PHE A 206 -6.69 -18.02 13.69
CA PHE A 206 -8.05 -17.51 13.85
C PHE A 206 -8.96 -17.86 12.67
N SER A 207 -8.44 -17.89 11.44
CA SER A 207 -9.19 -18.43 10.28
C SER A 207 -9.41 -19.93 10.38
N GLY A 208 -8.46 -20.69 10.96
CA GLY A 208 -8.66 -22.08 11.33
C GLY A 208 -9.81 -22.25 12.33
N VAL A 209 -9.86 -21.42 13.38
CA VAL A 209 -10.97 -21.40 14.35
C VAL A 209 -12.30 -21.07 13.66
N GLY A 210 -12.33 -20.05 12.81
CA GLY A 210 -13.53 -19.70 12.02
C GLY A 210 -14.00 -20.84 11.12
N SER A 211 -13.06 -21.52 10.46
CA SER A 211 -13.32 -22.68 9.61
C SER A 211 -13.90 -23.85 10.42
N TYR A 212 -13.34 -24.13 11.60
CA TYR A 212 -13.88 -25.15 12.52
C TYR A 212 -15.31 -24.80 12.98
N LEU A 213 -15.55 -23.56 13.40
CA LEU A 213 -16.87 -23.09 13.84
C LEU A 213 -17.91 -23.13 12.70
N SER A 214 -17.46 -22.94 11.45
CA SER A 214 -18.34 -23.03 10.28
C SER A 214 -19.03 -24.40 10.13
N SER A 215 -18.42 -25.48 10.63
CA SER A 215 -18.99 -26.83 10.61
C SER A 215 -20.27 -26.96 11.44
N ARG A 216 -20.41 -26.14 12.49
CA ARG A 216 -21.54 -26.16 13.43
C ARG A 216 -22.78 -25.42 12.90
N VAL A 217 -22.67 -24.74 11.76
CA VAL A 217 -23.75 -23.94 11.20
C VAL A 217 -24.30 -24.58 9.92
N SER A 218 -25.60 -24.46 9.69
CA SER A 218 -26.25 -24.86 8.45
C SER A 218 -25.91 -23.90 7.32
N VAL A 219 -25.54 -24.45 6.16
CA VAL A 219 -25.12 -23.67 5.00
C VAL A 219 -26.36 -23.12 4.31
N THR A 220 -26.49 -21.81 4.29
CA THR A 220 -27.55 -21.09 3.56
C THR A 220 -26.95 -19.92 2.79
N ARG A 221 -27.59 -19.52 1.68
CA ARG A 221 -27.14 -18.35 0.88
C ARG A 221 -27.11 -17.07 1.72
N VAL A 222 -28.09 -16.91 2.62
CA VAL A 222 -28.16 -15.76 3.53
C VAL A 222 -26.95 -15.73 4.47
N LEU A 223 -26.56 -16.88 5.03
CA LEU A 223 -25.40 -16.96 5.92
C LEU A 223 -24.09 -16.65 5.19
N LEU A 224 -23.89 -17.21 3.98
CA LEU A 224 -22.74 -16.89 3.14
C LEU A 224 -22.62 -15.38 2.91
N ARG A 225 -23.73 -14.76 2.47
CA ARG A 225 -23.80 -13.32 2.24
C ARG A 225 -23.49 -12.52 3.50
N ARG A 226 -24.04 -12.91 4.66
CA ARG A 226 -23.78 -12.24 5.94
C ARG A 226 -22.30 -12.24 6.28
N PHE A 227 -21.61 -13.38 6.23
CA PHE A 227 -20.18 -13.43 6.54
C PHE A 227 -19.33 -12.61 5.55
N LEU A 228 -19.63 -12.68 4.26
CA LEU A 228 -18.94 -11.88 3.25
C LEU A 228 -19.11 -10.37 3.50
N LEU A 229 -20.34 -9.92 3.77
CA LEU A 229 -20.61 -8.51 4.07
C LEU A 229 -19.98 -8.09 5.40
N SER A 230 -20.01 -8.93 6.43
CA SER A 230 -19.33 -8.67 7.71
C SER A 230 -17.83 -8.45 7.53
N VAL A 231 -17.15 -9.29 6.75
CA VAL A 231 -15.72 -9.09 6.44
C VAL A 231 -15.53 -7.77 5.69
N GLY A 232 -16.37 -7.45 4.70
CA GLY A 232 -16.34 -6.17 4.01
C GLY A 232 -16.50 -4.96 4.96
N THR A 233 -17.41 -5.05 5.92
CA THR A 233 -17.58 -4.03 6.98
C THR A 233 -16.33 -3.90 7.84
N VAL A 234 -15.71 -5.01 8.24
CA VAL A 234 -14.45 -4.99 9.01
C VAL A 234 -13.34 -4.29 8.24
N CYS A 235 -13.20 -4.54 6.94
CA CYS A 235 -12.24 -3.85 6.09
C CYS A 235 -12.45 -2.33 6.11
N VAL A 236 -13.70 -1.86 6.02
CA VAL A 236 -14.03 -0.43 6.08
C VAL A 236 -13.67 0.14 7.45
N VAL A 237 -14.06 -0.52 8.54
CA VAL A 237 -13.70 -0.12 9.91
C VAL A 237 -12.19 -0.04 10.07
N TYR A 238 -11.45 -1.05 9.61
CA TYR A 238 -9.99 -1.10 9.74
C TYR A 238 -9.30 -0.03 8.89
N SER A 239 -9.86 0.34 7.74
CA SER A 239 -9.32 1.44 6.92
C SER A 239 -9.31 2.78 7.67
N LEU A 240 -10.27 2.99 8.58
CA LEU A 240 -10.44 4.23 9.32
C LEU A 240 -9.75 4.20 10.70
N PHE A 241 -9.96 3.14 11.47
CA PHE A 241 -9.64 3.13 12.91
C PHE A 241 -8.31 2.42 13.24
N LEU A 242 -7.86 1.46 12.42
CA LEU A 242 -6.61 0.75 12.67
C LEU A 242 -5.39 1.69 12.75
N PRO A 243 -5.21 2.69 11.86
CA PRO A 243 -4.08 3.60 11.94
C PRO A 243 -4.05 4.39 13.26
N LEU A 244 -5.22 4.79 13.77
CA LEU A 244 -5.35 5.53 15.02
C LEU A 244 -4.95 4.67 16.22
N LEU A 245 -5.43 3.42 16.25
CA LEU A 245 -5.09 2.45 17.29
C LEU A 245 -3.58 2.18 17.32
N LEU A 246 -2.97 1.88 16.17
CA LEU A 246 -1.54 1.58 16.10
C LEU A 246 -0.69 2.79 16.49
N LYS A 247 -1.06 4.00 16.05
CA LYS A 247 -0.33 5.22 16.42
C LYS A 247 -0.42 5.52 17.92
N SER A 248 -1.59 5.35 18.53
CA SER A 248 -1.79 5.62 19.97
C SER A 248 -1.03 4.64 20.87
N THR A 249 -0.77 3.42 20.39
CA THR A 249 -0.13 2.34 21.17
C THR A 249 1.31 2.06 20.72
N ILE A 250 1.86 2.85 19.80
CA ILE A 250 3.18 2.60 19.19
C ILE A 250 4.34 2.69 20.20
N ALA A 251 4.17 3.42 21.31
CA ALA A 251 5.19 3.57 22.35
C ALA A 251 5.20 2.41 23.36
N PHE A 252 4.25 1.47 23.28
CA PHE A 252 4.15 0.36 24.23
C PHE A 252 5.26 -0.69 24.03
N PRO A 253 5.60 -1.46 25.08
CA PRO A 253 6.55 -2.54 24.98
C PRO A 253 6.05 -3.65 24.05
N ILE A 254 7.00 -4.41 23.50
CA ILE A 254 6.77 -5.46 22.48
C ILE A 254 5.68 -6.46 22.88
N SER A 255 5.63 -6.88 24.15
CA SER A 255 4.65 -7.86 24.64
C SER A 255 3.22 -7.34 24.58
N ILE A 256 3.01 -6.07 24.92
CA ILE A 256 1.69 -5.42 24.84
C ILE A 256 1.30 -5.22 23.38
N LYS A 257 2.25 -4.80 22.53
CA LYS A 257 2.04 -4.72 21.08
C LYS A 257 1.60 -6.05 20.48
N ALA A 258 2.25 -7.15 20.88
CA ALA A 258 1.90 -8.49 20.43
C ALA A 258 0.46 -8.86 20.83
N ILE A 259 0.05 -8.63 22.09
CA ILE A 259 -1.33 -8.88 22.54
C ILE A 259 -2.33 -8.07 21.73
N ILE A 260 -2.10 -6.76 21.56
CA ILE A 260 -2.98 -5.88 20.78
C ILE A 260 -3.08 -6.38 19.34
N SER A 261 -1.95 -6.70 18.70
CA SER A 261 -1.92 -7.24 17.34
C SER A 261 -2.71 -8.54 17.26
N THR A 262 -2.51 -9.50 18.17
CA THR A 262 -3.27 -10.76 18.19
C THR A 262 -4.78 -10.51 18.32
N MET A 263 -5.22 -9.58 19.17
CA MET A 263 -6.64 -9.23 19.29
C MET A 263 -7.20 -8.58 18.02
N VAL A 264 -6.42 -7.69 17.38
CA VAL A 264 -6.76 -7.09 16.09
C VAL A 264 -6.84 -8.13 14.98
N LEU A 265 -6.05 -9.21 15.04
CA LEU A 265 -6.11 -10.28 14.05
C LEU A 265 -7.25 -11.27 14.31
N ALA A 266 -7.63 -11.46 15.58
CA ALA A 266 -8.60 -12.46 15.99
C ALA A 266 -9.97 -12.28 15.33
N PHE A 267 -10.50 -11.06 15.41
CA PHE A 267 -11.83 -10.76 14.90
C PHE A 267 -11.95 -10.94 13.36
N PRO A 268 -11.12 -10.30 12.51
CA PRO A 268 -11.17 -10.52 11.07
C PRO A 268 -10.78 -11.96 10.70
N GLY A 269 -9.78 -12.54 11.37
CA GLY A 269 -9.32 -13.91 11.10
C GLY A 269 -10.44 -14.93 11.24
N ILE A 270 -11.18 -14.90 12.35
CA ILE A 270 -12.34 -15.77 12.57
C ILE A 270 -13.39 -15.57 11.47
N LEU A 271 -13.77 -14.32 11.17
CA LEU A 271 -14.79 -14.04 10.14
C LEU A 271 -14.36 -14.50 8.75
N MET A 272 -13.10 -14.29 8.39
CA MET A 272 -12.51 -14.72 7.12
C MET A 272 -12.39 -16.24 6.99
N GLY A 273 -12.41 -16.98 8.11
CA GLY A 273 -12.41 -18.44 8.14
C GLY A 273 -13.73 -19.11 7.75
N PHE A 274 -14.86 -18.40 7.79
CA PHE A 274 -16.18 -18.97 7.45
C PHE A 274 -16.43 -19.12 5.93
N PRO A 275 -16.17 -18.11 5.07
CA PRO A 275 -16.60 -18.15 3.68
C PRO A 275 -16.10 -19.36 2.87
N PHE A 276 -14.85 -19.76 3.02
CA PHE A 276 -14.28 -20.84 2.22
C PHE A 276 -14.96 -22.21 2.48
N PRO A 277 -14.97 -22.76 3.71
CA PRO A 277 -15.59 -24.05 3.99
C PRO A 277 -17.11 -24.04 3.75
N LEU A 278 -17.81 -22.95 4.06
CA LEU A 278 -19.24 -22.84 3.76
C LEU A 278 -19.50 -22.84 2.24
N GLY A 279 -18.63 -22.20 1.45
CA GLY A 279 -18.72 -22.21 -0.02
C GLY A 279 -18.50 -23.60 -0.61
N ILE A 280 -17.56 -24.38 -0.06
CA ILE A 280 -17.33 -25.78 -0.47
C ILE A 280 -18.53 -26.66 -0.12
N ARG A 281 -19.05 -26.55 1.11
CA ARG A 281 -20.26 -27.29 1.52
C ARG A 281 -21.50 -26.89 0.72
N TYR A 282 -21.57 -25.64 0.25
CA TYR A 282 -22.64 -25.22 -0.65
C TYR A 282 -22.52 -25.88 -2.03
N LEU A 283 -21.30 -26.02 -2.55
CA LEU A 283 -21.05 -26.73 -3.81
C LEU A 283 -21.26 -28.24 -3.70
N SER A 284 -21.00 -28.84 -2.54
CA SER A 284 -21.14 -30.30 -2.36
C SER A 284 -22.58 -30.81 -2.36
N ILE A 285 -23.59 -29.92 -2.34
CA ILE A 285 -25.00 -30.33 -2.36
C ILE A 285 -25.36 -30.86 -3.76
N ASP A 286 -25.16 -30.05 -4.80
CA ASP A 286 -25.60 -30.40 -6.18
C ASP A 286 -24.52 -30.17 -7.25
N ARG A 287 -23.33 -29.68 -6.88
CA ARG A 287 -22.31 -29.19 -7.83
C ARG A 287 -20.89 -29.56 -7.43
N GLU A 288 -20.72 -30.78 -6.96
CA GLU A 288 -19.43 -31.30 -6.48
C GLU A 288 -18.32 -31.18 -7.54
N TRP A 289 -18.67 -31.32 -8.82
CA TRP A 289 -17.75 -31.15 -9.96
C TRP A 289 -17.11 -29.75 -10.04
N GLN A 290 -17.68 -28.73 -9.37
CA GLN A 290 -17.11 -27.38 -9.29
C GLN A 290 -16.07 -27.21 -8.17
N ILE A 291 -15.94 -28.18 -7.24
CA ILE A 291 -15.00 -28.08 -6.11
C ILE A 291 -13.54 -27.94 -6.57
N PRO A 292 -13.03 -28.71 -7.56
CA PRO A 292 -11.68 -28.50 -8.09
C PRO A 292 -11.49 -27.10 -8.68
N TRP A 293 -12.52 -26.55 -9.33
CA TRP A 293 -12.51 -25.18 -9.85
C TRP A 293 -12.48 -24.15 -8.72
N ALA A 294 -13.24 -24.35 -7.65
CA ALA A 294 -13.24 -23.48 -6.48
C ALA A 294 -11.84 -23.37 -5.85
N TRP A 295 -11.16 -24.51 -5.64
CA TRP A 295 -9.78 -24.55 -5.15
C TRP A 295 -8.81 -23.87 -6.10
N GLY A 296 -8.88 -24.19 -7.39
CA GLY A 296 -7.97 -23.63 -8.39
C GLY A 296 -8.13 -22.13 -8.57
N ILE A 297 -9.37 -21.63 -8.62
CA ILE A 297 -9.64 -20.20 -8.73
C ILE A 297 -9.18 -19.48 -7.46
N ASN A 298 -9.51 -19.99 -6.27
CA ASN A 298 -9.05 -19.38 -5.03
C ASN A 298 -7.52 -19.30 -4.99
N GLY A 299 -6.83 -20.41 -5.23
CA GLY A 299 -5.37 -20.46 -5.23
C GLY A 299 -4.75 -19.51 -6.24
N CYS A 300 -5.21 -19.53 -7.49
CA CYS A 300 -4.72 -18.65 -8.55
C CYS A 300 -4.86 -17.17 -8.18
N PHE A 301 -6.06 -16.76 -7.74
CA PHE A 301 -6.31 -15.37 -7.38
C PHE A 301 -5.58 -14.94 -6.11
N SER A 302 -5.37 -15.83 -5.14
CA SER A 302 -4.56 -15.52 -3.95
C SER A 302 -3.11 -15.22 -4.32
N VAL A 303 -2.48 -16.05 -5.18
CA VAL A 303 -1.08 -15.82 -5.60
C VAL A 303 -0.95 -14.52 -6.40
N ILE A 304 -1.85 -14.26 -7.35
CA ILE A 304 -1.87 -13.01 -8.12
C ILE A 304 -2.08 -11.80 -7.19
N SER A 305 -3.01 -11.93 -6.24
CA SER A 305 -3.37 -10.85 -5.33
C SER A 305 -2.24 -10.49 -4.36
N ALA A 306 -1.34 -11.43 -4.07
CA ALA A 306 -0.19 -11.15 -3.23
C ALA A 306 0.69 -10.04 -3.82
N VAL A 307 0.98 -10.14 -5.12
CA VAL A 307 1.79 -9.14 -5.84
C VAL A 307 0.95 -7.89 -6.14
N LEU A 308 -0.31 -8.08 -6.53
CA LEU A 308 -1.22 -6.97 -6.83
C LEU A 308 -1.46 -6.07 -5.60
N ALA A 309 -1.52 -6.63 -4.39
CA ALA A 309 -1.66 -5.86 -3.16
C ALA A 309 -0.50 -4.89 -2.96
N ALA A 310 0.73 -5.31 -3.24
CA ALA A 310 1.91 -4.45 -3.16
C ALA A 310 1.84 -3.32 -4.19
N LEU A 311 1.45 -3.63 -5.44
CA LEU A 311 1.28 -2.64 -6.50
C LEU A 311 0.19 -1.61 -6.15
N LEU A 312 -0.96 -2.07 -5.67
CA LEU A 312 -2.06 -1.20 -5.24
C LEU A 312 -1.68 -0.38 -4.00
N ALA A 313 -0.93 -0.94 -3.05
CA ALA A 313 -0.46 -0.19 -1.89
C ALA A 313 0.42 1.00 -2.32
N VAL A 314 1.27 0.81 -3.33
CA VAL A 314 2.06 1.89 -3.93
C VAL A 314 1.18 2.95 -4.57
N GLU A 315 0.14 2.58 -5.32
CA GLU A 315 -0.68 3.55 -6.06
C GLU A 315 -1.71 4.27 -5.18
N ILE A 316 -2.53 3.51 -4.45
CA ILE A 316 -3.72 3.99 -3.73
C ILE A 316 -3.59 3.91 -2.20
N GLY A 317 -2.45 3.44 -1.68
CA GLY A 317 -2.17 3.35 -0.24
C GLY A 317 -2.90 2.20 0.46
N PHE A 318 -2.56 1.95 1.73
CA PHE A 318 -3.10 0.84 2.51
C PHE A 318 -4.61 0.91 2.72
N ARG A 319 -5.16 2.12 2.93
CA ARG A 319 -6.62 2.35 2.94
C ARG A 319 -7.29 1.91 1.64
N GLY A 320 -6.74 2.29 0.49
CA GLY A 320 -7.28 1.92 -0.81
C GLY A 320 -7.31 0.41 -1.01
N VAL A 321 -6.26 -0.30 -0.60
CA VAL A 321 -6.19 -1.77 -0.67
C VAL A 321 -7.24 -2.44 0.23
N LEU A 322 -7.45 -1.95 1.46
CA LEU A 322 -8.51 -2.46 2.33
C LEU A 322 -9.92 -2.22 1.75
N LEU A 323 -10.15 -1.07 1.12
CA LEU A 323 -11.42 -0.81 0.44
C LEU A 323 -11.59 -1.72 -0.79
N ALA A 324 -10.52 -1.99 -1.54
CA ALA A 324 -10.54 -2.97 -2.62
C ALA A 324 -10.85 -4.39 -2.11
N ALA A 325 -10.33 -4.77 -0.93
CA ALA A 325 -10.68 -6.03 -0.27
C ALA A 325 -12.18 -6.06 0.13
N ALA A 326 -12.70 -4.95 0.66
CA ALA A 326 -14.12 -4.83 0.99
C ALA A 326 -15.01 -5.00 -0.26
N LEU A 327 -14.61 -4.41 -1.38
CA LEU A 327 -15.28 -4.57 -2.67
C LEU A 327 -15.20 -6.01 -3.18
N ALA A 328 -14.06 -6.69 -3.02
CA ALA A 328 -13.89 -8.09 -3.42
C ALA A 328 -14.84 -9.03 -2.64
N TYR A 329 -14.92 -8.89 -1.31
CA TYR A 329 -15.85 -9.65 -0.47
C TYR A 329 -17.31 -9.31 -0.77
N THR A 330 -17.64 -8.03 -0.98
CA THR A 330 -19.00 -7.60 -1.33
C THR A 330 -19.41 -8.11 -2.73
N GLY A 331 -18.49 -8.08 -3.69
CA GLY A 331 -18.68 -8.63 -5.04
C GLY A 331 -18.90 -10.14 -5.01
N ALA A 332 -18.14 -10.89 -4.19
CA ALA A 332 -18.40 -12.32 -3.95
C ALA A 332 -19.81 -12.56 -3.40
N SER A 333 -20.34 -11.62 -2.60
CA SER A 333 -21.69 -11.76 -2.03
C SER A 333 -22.79 -11.70 -3.09
N LEU A 334 -22.57 -10.99 -4.21
CA LEU A 334 -23.52 -10.94 -5.33
C LEU A 334 -23.69 -12.30 -6.03
N ALA A 335 -22.66 -13.14 -6.00
CA ALA A 335 -22.74 -14.51 -6.50
C ALA A 335 -23.79 -15.35 -5.74
N THR A 336 -24.11 -14.98 -4.50
CA THR A 336 -25.13 -15.66 -3.69
C THR A 336 -26.57 -15.22 -4.01
N VAL A 337 -26.74 -14.10 -4.74
CA VAL A 337 -28.05 -13.53 -5.10
C VAL A 337 -28.54 -14.05 -6.46
N HIS A 338 -27.62 -14.25 -7.42
CA HIS A 338 -27.91 -14.35 -8.84
C HIS A 338 -27.85 -15.78 -9.43
N GLN A 339 -28.51 -16.74 -8.79
CA GLN A 339 -28.74 -18.03 -9.44
C GLN A 339 -30.22 -18.38 -9.44
N PRO A 340 -30.87 -18.34 -10.63
CA PRO A 340 -32.15 -18.98 -10.84
C PRO A 340 -32.03 -20.45 -10.42
N SER A 341 -33.07 -20.93 -9.75
CA SER A 341 -33.36 -22.35 -9.61
C SER A 341 -33.66 -22.88 -11.01
N ASP A 342 -32.67 -23.51 -11.63
CA ASP A 342 -32.89 -24.43 -12.76
C ASP A 342 -32.59 -25.84 -12.26
#